data_AF-A0A2V6M313-F1
#
_entry.id   AF-A0A2V6M313-F1
#
_cell.length_a   1.000
_cell.length_b   1.000
_cell.length_c   1.000
_cell.angle_alpha   90.00
_cell.angle_beta   90.00
_cell.angle_gamma   90.00
#
_symmetry.space_group_name_H-M   'P 1'
#
loop_
_entity.id
_entity.type
_entity.pdbx_description
1 polymer ?
#
loop_
_entity_poly.entity_id
_entity_poly.type
_entity_poly.pdbx_seq_one_letter_code
_entity_poly.pdbx_strand_id
1 'polypeptide(L)'
;MRVIVINTGTEILLGDVLNTHLAFIAREIFQFGLRINEQRTIPDGDTIQSALADVSLRAEIVFVTGGLGPTSDDITREIVAGYLQLPLVEDAIVREGIRSRLAARRIPTTKRIWRQALVPAGADVLPNENGTAPGLYLPANINPGVPSPHLFLLPGPPRELQPMFRNFVAPVLGRITTGSKKAAMRTFRIANMGESIIEKKIGDLVLAIQGVELGYCARPGEVEVRVIGSATAVAQAEEIIREKLGNAIFSASDETLAAVLVRLLSQPEQTLALAESCTGGFLADQITNVPGASKVFVAGYVTYSNQEKIRTLGVSR
;
A
#
# COMPACT_ATOMS: atom_id res chain seq x y z
N MET A 1 8.18 4.44 -17.76
CA MET A 1 9.26 4.50 -16.77
C MET A 1 9.33 3.19 -16.01
N ARG A 2 10.50 2.55 -15.91
CA ARG A 2 10.73 1.35 -15.11
C ARG A 2 10.92 1.70 -13.65
N VAL A 3 10.09 1.13 -12.78
CA VAL A 3 10.09 1.38 -11.33
C VAL A 3 10.57 0.16 -10.57
N ILE A 4 11.53 0.35 -9.66
CA ILE A 4 12.04 -0.70 -8.78
C ILE A 4 11.91 -0.27 -7.32
N VAL A 5 11.59 -1.20 -6.44
CA VAL A 5 11.58 -0.97 -4.99
C VAL A 5 12.66 -1.81 -4.32
N ILE A 6 13.47 -1.19 -3.49
CA ILE A 6 14.42 -1.84 -2.59
C ILE A 6 13.91 -1.62 -1.16
N ASN A 7 13.62 -2.70 -0.46
CA ASN A 7 13.29 -2.67 0.96
C ASN A 7 14.53 -3.11 1.75
N THR A 8 15.02 -2.27 2.64
CA THR A 8 16.09 -2.61 3.58
C THR A 8 15.45 -2.92 4.93
N GLY A 9 15.94 -3.96 5.59
CA GLY A 9 15.45 -4.37 6.91
C GLY A 9 15.66 -5.86 7.11
N THR A 10 16.59 -6.20 8.00
CA THR A 10 16.90 -7.59 8.36
C THR A 10 15.67 -8.32 8.92
N GLU A 11 14.83 -7.62 9.69
CA GLU A 11 13.57 -8.11 10.25
C GLU A 11 12.56 -8.54 9.17
N ILE A 12 12.62 -7.93 7.97
CA ILE A 12 11.78 -8.33 6.83
C ILE A 12 12.26 -9.68 6.28
N LEU A 13 13.57 -9.88 6.18
CA LEU A 13 14.15 -11.14 5.70
C LEU A 13 14.03 -12.28 6.72
N LEU A 14 14.01 -11.95 8.02
CA LEU A 14 13.72 -12.91 9.09
C LEU A 14 12.24 -13.29 9.14
N GLY A 15 11.36 -12.53 8.50
CA GLY A 15 9.91 -12.75 8.52
C GLY A 15 9.24 -12.25 9.81
N ASP A 16 9.94 -11.46 10.63
CA ASP A 16 9.40 -10.87 11.85
C ASP A 16 8.35 -9.80 11.54
N VAL A 17 8.49 -9.15 10.39
CA VAL A 17 7.57 -8.10 9.91
C VAL A 17 7.17 -8.39 8.47
N LEU A 18 5.85 -8.38 8.21
CA LEU A 18 5.34 -8.45 6.85
C LEU A 18 5.69 -7.18 6.08
N ASN A 19 6.32 -7.34 4.91
CA ASN A 19 6.60 -6.22 4.02
C ASN A 19 5.31 -5.67 3.39
N THR A 20 4.77 -4.61 3.99
CA THR A 20 3.57 -3.90 3.49
C THR A 20 3.91 -2.72 2.58
N HIS A 21 5.20 -2.38 2.43
CA HIS A 21 5.64 -1.21 1.67
C HIS A 21 5.34 -1.35 0.18
N LEU A 22 5.58 -2.55 -0.39
CA LEU A 22 5.25 -2.85 -1.78
C LEU A 22 3.79 -2.56 -2.08
N ALA A 23 2.89 -3.14 -1.29
CA ALA A 23 1.45 -3.05 -1.51
C ALA A 23 0.98 -1.59 -1.48
N PHE A 24 1.53 -0.79 -0.56
CA PHE A 24 1.24 0.63 -0.47
C PHE A 24 1.78 1.41 -1.67
N ILE A 25 3.09 1.31 -1.97
CA ILE A 25 3.72 2.06 -3.06
C ILE A 25 3.10 1.70 -4.40
N ALA A 26 2.86 0.40 -4.67
CA ALA A 26 2.25 -0.06 -5.92
C ALA A 26 0.90 0.61 -6.20
N ARG A 27 0.06 0.76 -5.16
CA ARG A 27 -1.26 1.40 -5.26
C ARG A 27 -1.13 2.90 -5.49
N GLU A 28 -0.27 3.56 -4.73
CA GLU A 28 -0.12 5.02 -4.78
C GLU A 28 0.52 5.49 -6.10
N ILE A 29 1.42 4.71 -6.71
CA ILE A 29 2.06 5.10 -7.98
C ILE A 29 1.18 4.84 -9.21
N PHE A 30 0.18 3.97 -9.10
CA PHE A 30 -0.63 3.54 -10.24
C PHE A 30 -1.36 4.70 -10.92
N GLN A 31 -1.81 5.69 -10.14
CA GLN A 31 -2.47 6.90 -10.65
C GLN A 31 -1.56 7.78 -11.55
N PHE A 32 -0.24 7.57 -11.49
CA PHE A 32 0.75 8.22 -12.34
C PHE A 32 1.10 7.40 -13.59
N GLY A 33 0.36 6.30 -13.86
CA GLY A 33 0.66 5.38 -14.96
C GLY A 33 1.91 4.52 -14.72
N LEU A 34 2.35 4.44 -13.47
CA LEU A 34 3.52 3.67 -13.07
C LEU A 34 3.11 2.31 -12.49
N ARG A 35 4.00 1.32 -12.65
CA ARG A 35 3.89 0.01 -12.02
C ARG A 35 5.25 -0.41 -11.51
N ILE A 36 5.27 -1.13 -10.38
CA ILE A 36 6.51 -1.72 -9.88
C ILE A 36 6.85 -2.91 -10.78
N ASN A 37 8.02 -2.85 -11.41
CA ASN A 37 8.51 -3.91 -12.29
C ASN A 37 9.31 -4.96 -11.54
N GLU A 38 9.95 -4.56 -10.43
CA GLU A 38 10.79 -5.43 -9.62
C GLU A 38 10.82 -4.93 -8.17
N GLN A 39 10.90 -5.86 -7.23
CA GLN A 39 11.18 -5.57 -5.83
C GLN A 39 12.39 -6.39 -5.37
N ARG A 40 13.22 -5.81 -4.52
CA ARG A 40 14.26 -6.50 -3.75
C ARG A 40 14.08 -6.23 -2.27
N THR A 41 14.12 -7.28 -1.47
CA THR A 41 14.28 -7.15 -0.02
C THR A 41 15.70 -7.58 0.32
N ILE A 42 16.44 -6.74 1.03
CA ILE A 42 17.86 -6.93 1.34
C ILE A 42 18.14 -6.63 2.83
N PRO A 43 19.18 -7.22 3.43
CA PRO A 43 19.56 -6.88 4.79
C PRO A 43 20.15 -5.48 4.85
N ASP A 44 20.18 -4.89 6.05
CA ASP A 44 20.91 -3.66 6.30
C ASP A 44 22.41 -3.93 6.15
N GLY A 45 23.15 -3.02 5.50
CA GLY A 45 24.57 -3.23 5.21
C GLY A 45 24.96 -2.89 3.78
N ASP A 46 26.15 -3.33 3.40
CA ASP A 46 26.77 -3.09 2.09
C ASP A 46 25.96 -3.65 0.91
N THR A 47 25.04 -4.58 1.17
CA THR A 47 24.13 -5.12 0.13
C THR A 47 23.24 -4.04 -0.50
N ILE A 48 23.02 -2.92 0.19
CA ILE A 48 22.31 -1.76 -0.36
C ILE A 48 23.07 -1.20 -1.56
N GLN A 49 24.40 -1.10 -1.48
CA GLN A 49 25.23 -0.58 -2.56
C GLN A 49 25.20 -1.48 -3.79
N SER A 50 25.33 -2.80 -3.59
CA SER A 50 25.32 -3.76 -4.69
C SER A 50 23.94 -3.83 -5.36
N ALA A 51 22.86 -3.77 -4.56
CA ALA A 51 21.51 -3.69 -5.10
C ALA A 51 21.29 -2.42 -5.91
N LEU A 52 21.72 -1.26 -5.40
CA LEU A 52 21.64 0.03 -6.11
C LEU A 52 22.43 0.01 -7.42
N ALA A 53 23.66 -0.51 -7.41
CA ALA A 53 24.50 -0.58 -8.60
C ALA A 53 23.84 -1.40 -9.72
N ASP A 54 23.23 -2.53 -9.36
CA ASP A 54 22.58 -3.41 -10.33
C ASP A 54 21.24 -2.86 -10.87
N VAL A 55 20.45 -2.18 -10.04
CA VAL A 55 19.15 -1.65 -10.49
C VAL A 55 19.28 -0.31 -11.22
N SER A 56 20.27 0.51 -10.88
CA SER A 56 20.41 1.88 -11.40
C SER A 56 20.66 1.93 -12.91
N LEU A 57 21.19 0.86 -13.50
CA LEU A 57 21.45 0.77 -14.95
C LEU A 57 20.18 0.59 -15.78
N ARG A 58 19.06 0.18 -15.17
CA ARG A 58 17.83 -0.20 -15.88
C ARG A 58 16.57 0.42 -15.31
N ALA A 59 16.59 0.88 -14.07
CA ALA A 59 15.48 1.63 -13.48
C ALA A 59 15.51 3.09 -13.93
N GLU A 60 14.33 3.69 -14.00
CA GLU A 60 14.18 5.15 -14.14
C GLU A 60 13.75 5.78 -12.81
N ILE A 61 13.05 5.00 -11.96
CA ILE A 61 12.66 5.37 -10.60
C ILE A 61 13.01 4.21 -9.65
N VAL A 62 13.67 4.54 -8.54
CA VAL A 62 13.97 3.58 -7.47
C VAL A 62 13.48 4.14 -6.14
N PHE A 63 12.62 3.38 -5.47
CA PHE A 63 12.26 3.63 -4.08
C PHE A 63 13.14 2.77 -3.19
N VAL A 64 13.80 3.35 -2.20
CA VAL A 64 14.48 2.63 -1.13
C VAL A 64 13.76 2.92 0.17
N THR A 65 13.28 1.89 0.87
CA THR A 65 12.57 2.07 2.15
C THR A 65 13.36 1.44 3.28
N GLY A 66 13.53 2.14 4.40
CA GLY A 66 14.24 1.66 5.58
C GLY A 66 15.66 2.23 5.72
N GLY A 67 16.25 2.03 6.90
CA GLY A 67 17.64 2.42 7.20
C GLY A 67 17.92 3.93 7.24
N LEU A 68 16.92 4.76 7.58
CA LEU A 68 17.04 6.24 7.68
C LEU A 68 17.01 6.79 9.12
N GLY A 69 16.81 5.92 10.09
CA GLY A 69 16.78 6.28 11.50
C GLY A 69 18.16 6.67 12.05
N PRO A 70 18.29 6.74 13.39
CA PRO A 70 19.51 7.14 14.06
C PRO A 70 20.42 5.97 14.51
N THR A 71 20.04 4.71 14.31
CA THR A 71 20.77 3.56 14.88
C THR A 71 22.03 3.20 14.06
N SER A 72 22.69 2.10 14.40
CA SER A 72 23.95 1.69 13.75
C SER A 72 23.76 0.97 12.42
N ASP A 73 22.62 0.31 12.28
CA ASP A 73 22.09 -0.36 11.10
C ASP A 73 21.38 0.62 10.15
N ASP A 74 20.98 1.82 10.61
CA ASP A 74 20.49 2.89 9.75
C ASP A 74 21.63 3.56 8.93
N ILE A 75 21.91 2.99 7.77
CA ILE A 75 23.03 3.41 6.89
C ILE A 75 22.62 3.67 5.43
N THR A 76 21.33 3.58 5.10
CA THR A 76 20.84 3.72 3.72
C THR A 76 21.25 5.05 3.10
N ARG A 77 21.13 6.14 3.86
CA ARG A 77 21.52 7.48 3.41
C ARG A 77 23.00 7.55 3.05
N GLU A 78 23.86 7.08 3.94
CA GLU A 78 25.32 7.09 3.76
C GLU A 78 25.75 6.28 2.55
N ILE A 79 25.16 5.09 2.37
CA ILE A 79 25.47 4.22 1.23
C ILE A 79 25.02 4.87 -0.08
N VAL A 80 23.81 5.46 -0.14
CA VAL A 80 23.32 6.14 -1.35
C VAL A 80 24.19 7.35 -1.68
N ALA A 81 24.58 8.15 -0.68
CA ALA A 81 25.49 9.29 -0.88
C ALA A 81 26.85 8.83 -1.42
N GLY A 82 27.42 7.78 -0.83
CA GLY A 82 28.69 7.20 -1.28
C GLY A 82 28.63 6.64 -2.70
N TYR A 83 27.56 5.91 -3.03
CA TYR A 83 27.31 5.37 -4.37
C TYR A 83 27.26 6.48 -5.42
N LEU A 84 26.56 7.59 -5.14
CA LEU A 84 26.44 8.73 -6.02
C LEU A 84 27.64 9.70 -5.95
N GLN A 85 28.63 9.42 -5.11
CA GLN A 85 29.78 10.29 -4.84
C GLN A 85 29.36 11.72 -4.43
N LEU A 86 28.32 11.83 -3.62
CA LEU A 86 27.82 13.09 -3.09
C LEU A 86 28.29 13.29 -1.64
N PRO A 87 28.82 14.46 -1.28
CA PRO A 87 29.10 14.75 0.12
C PRO A 87 27.79 14.84 0.91
N LEU A 88 27.84 14.41 2.17
CA LEU A 88 26.76 14.65 3.12
C LEU A 88 26.93 16.04 3.74
N VAL A 89 25.92 16.88 3.59
CA VAL A 89 25.86 18.24 4.15
C VAL A 89 24.79 18.31 5.22
N GLU A 90 25.03 19.11 6.26
CA GLU A 90 24.02 19.29 7.30
C GLU A 90 22.91 20.24 6.82
N ASP A 91 21.67 19.78 6.91
CA ASP A 91 20.48 20.60 6.67
C ASP A 91 20.01 21.23 7.99
N ALA A 92 20.07 22.57 8.05
CA ALA A 92 19.72 23.33 9.24
C ALA A 92 18.23 23.21 9.61
N ILE A 93 17.33 23.04 8.62
CA ILE A 93 15.89 22.92 8.84
C ILE A 93 15.58 21.55 9.45
N VAL A 94 16.18 20.48 8.92
CA VAL A 94 16.06 19.13 9.50
C VAL A 94 16.62 19.11 10.91
N ARG A 95 17.81 19.70 11.12
CA ARG A 95 18.43 19.78 12.44
C ARG A 95 17.53 20.47 13.45
N GLU A 96 16.93 21.59 13.06
CA GLU A 96 16.01 22.33 13.91
C GLU A 96 14.71 21.55 14.19
N GLY A 97 14.18 20.87 13.18
CA GLY A 97 13.00 20.02 13.32
C GLY A 97 13.22 18.87 14.31
N ILE A 98 14.38 18.20 14.23
CA ILE A 98 14.78 17.16 15.20
C ILE A 98 14.87 17.76 16.60
N ARG A 99 15.58 18.89 16.76
CA ARG A 99 15.73 19.57 18.05
C ARG A 99 14.38 19.91 18.68
N SER A 100 13.50 20.54 17.90
CA SER A 100 12.15 20.95 18.32
C SER A 100 11.29 19.75 18.72
N ARG A 101 11.32 18.66 17.94
CA ARG A 101 10.54 17.45 18.23
C ARG A 101 11.00 16.76 19.51
N LEU A 102 12.31 16.65 19.72
CA LEU A 102 12.88 16.05 20.93
C LEU A 102 12.56 16.90 22.16
N ALA A 103 12.70 18.23 22.05
CA ALA A 103 12.37 19.16 23.14
C ALA A 103 10.89 19.08 23.53
N ALA A 104 9.98 19.11 22.56
CA ALA A 104 8.54 19.00 22.79
C ALA A 104 8.14 17.69 23.49
N ARG A 105 8.88 16.59 23.22
CA ARG A 105 8.66 15.27 23.81
C ARG A 105 9.52 14.99 25.04
N ARG A 106 10.36 15.95 25.48
CA ARG A 106 11.33 15.81 26.58
C ARG A 106 12.25 14.59 26.40
N ILE A 107 12.62 14.28 25.16
CA ILE A 107 13.53 13.18 24.83
C ILE A 107 14.96 13.73 24.82
N PRO A 108 15.92 13.12 25.54
CA PRO A 108 17.31 13.56 25.53
C PRO A 108 17.96 13.31 24.16
N THR A 109 18.82 14.22 23.74
CA THR A 109 19.56 14.11 22.47
C THR A 109 20.72 13.13 22.59
N THR A 110 20.97 12.34 21.56
CA THR A 110 22.18 11.52 21.42
C THR A 110 23.06 12.07 20.29
N LYS A 111 24.35 11.74 20.24
CA LYS A 111 25.20 12.17 19.12
C LYS A 111 24.71 11.63 17.76
N ARG A 112 24.18 10.40 17.75
CA ARG A 112 23.74 9.74 16.50
C ARG A 112 22.46 10.32 15.92
N ILE A 113 21.55 10.88 16.73
CA ILE A 113 20.30 11.48 16.22
C ILE A 113 20.58 12.58 15.18
N TRP A 114 21.67 13.33 15.36
CA TRP A 114 22.03 14.44 14.48
C TRP A 114 22.47 14.00 13.09
N ARG A 115 22.87 12.72 12.92
CA ARG A 115 23.16 12.17 11.59
C ARG A 115 21.95 12.23 10.66
N GLN A 116 20.73 12.22 11.21
CA GLN A 116 19.51 12.34 10.44
C GLN A 116 19.34 13.71 9.75
N ALA A 117 20.10 14.74 10.19
CA ALA A 117 20.18 16.04 9.53
C ALA A 117 21.25 16.12 8.45
N LEU A 118 22.10 15.10 8.30
CA LEU A 118 23.01 15.02 7.16
C LEU A 118 22.19 14.56 5.95
N VAL A 119 22.36 15.22 4.81
CA VAL A 119 21.65 14.92 3.56
C VAL A 119 22.63 14.93 2.39
N PRO A 120 22.47 14.09 1.36
CA PRO A 120 23.32 14.15 0.17
C PRO A 120 23.19 15.53 -0.49
N ALA A 121 24.31 16.15 -0.86
CA ALA A 121 24.30 17.47 -1.48
C ALA A 121 23.42 17.49 -2.74
N GLY A 122 22.52 18.48 -2.82
CA GLY A 122 21.55 18.62 -3.92
C GLY A 122 20.30 17.75 -3.82
N ALA A 123 20.17 16.90 -2.79
CA ALA A 123 18.94 16.17 -2.53
C ALA A 123 17.84 17.10 -2.01
N ASP A 124 16.60 16.85 -2.44
CA ASP A 124 15.42 17.47 -1.85
C ASP A 124 15.03 16.72 -0.57
N VAL A 125 14.89 17.46 0.53
CA VAL A 125 14.41 16.91 1.80
C VAL A 125 12.89 16.73 1.76
N LEU A 126 12.42 15.53 2.11
CA LEU A 126 11.00 15.22 2.27
C LEU A 126 10.65 15.26 3.78
N PRO A 127 9.89 16.25 4.26
CA PRO A 127 9.58 16.40 5.67
C PRO A 127 8.89 15.17 6.27
N ASN A 128 9.23 14.86 7.53
CA ASN A 128 8.60 13.80 8.31
C ASN A 128 7.96 14.35 9.58
N GLU A 129 6.64 14.57 9.53
CA GLU A 129 5.88 15.07 10.68
C GLU A 129 5.66 13.99 11.76
N ASN A 130 5.84 12.72 11.41
CA ASN A 130 5.56 11.57 12.27
C ASN A 130 6.81 10.89 12.85
N GLY A 131 8.00 11.31 12.44
CA GLY A 131 9.29 10.82 12.94
C GLY A 131 10.37 11.91 12.98
N THR A 132 11.63 11.49 13.16
CA THR A 132 12.81 12.37 13.10
C THR A 132 13.59 12.23 11.79
N ALA A 133 13.48 11.08 11.11
CA ALA A 133 14.17 10.80 9.85
C ALA A 133 13.44 11.50 8.70
N PRO A 134 14.01 12.48 7.99
CA PRO A 134 13.42 12.95 6.75
C PRO A 134 13.51 11.85 5.68
N GLY A 135 12.58 11.88 4.72
CA GLY A 135 12.82 11.22 3.45
C GLY A 135 13.72 12.08 2.57
N LEU A 136 14.24 11.50 1.50
CA LEU A 136 15.13 12.20 0.57
C LEU A 136 14.71 11.87 -0.86
N TYR A 137 14.63 12.89 -1.71
CA TYR A 137 14.48 12.72 -3.15
C TYR A 137 15.76 13.22 -3.84
N LEU A 138 16.37 12.35 -4.63
CA LEU A 138 17.52 12.68 -5.46
C LEU A 138 17.08 12.60 -6.92
N PRO A 139 17.09 13.72 -7.66
CA PRO A 139 16.78 13.72 -9.09
C PRO A 139 17.70 12.78 -9.88
N ALA A 140 17.19 12.24 -10.98
CA ALA A 140 17.99 11.42 -11.88
C ALA A 140 19.24 12.19 -12.34
N ASN A 141 20.39 11.50 -12.36
CA ASN A 141 21.68 12.05 -12.75
C ASN A 141 22.10 13.30 -11.97
N ILE A 142 21.73 13.38 -10.67
CA ILE A 142 22.12 14.46 -9.76
C ILE A 142 23.64 14.69 -9.75
N ASN A 143 24.44 13.63 -9.85
CA ASN A 143 25.86 13.71 -10.14
C ASN A 143 26.09 13.33 -11.61
N PRO A 144 26.51 14.26 -12.48
CA PRO A 144 26.75 13.98 -13.90
C PRO A 144 27.81 12.89 -14.16
N GLY A 145 28.71 12.63 -13.20
CA GLY A 145 29.72 11.58 -13.29
C GLY A 145 29.22 10.19 -12.91
N VAL A 146 28.02 10.07 -12.32
CA VAL A 146 27.43 8.80 -11.87
C VAL A 146 25.99 8.69 -12.36
N PRO A 147 25.74 7.98 -13.48
CA PRO A 147 24.39 7.74 -13.98
C PRO A 147 23.49 7.13 -12.91
N SER A 148 22.31 7.73 -12.70
CA SER A 148 21.41 7.33 -11.61
C SER A 148 19.94 7.63 -11.93
N PRO A 149 19.01 6.77 -11.47
CA PRO A 149 17.58 7.01 -11.60
C PRO A 149 17.11 8.11 -10.64
N HIS A 150 15.84 8.49 -10.74
CA HIS A 150 15.18 9.20 -9.65
C HIS A 150 15.15 8.29 -8.41
N LEU A 151 15.78 8.73 -7.32
CA LEU A 151 15.89 7.97 -6.08
C LEU A 151 15.02 8.59 -5.00
N PHE A 152 14.19 7.78 -4.37
CA PHE A 152 13.39 8.16 -3.21
C PHE A 152 13.82 7.31 -2.02
N LEU A 153 14.44 7.92 -1.01
CA LEU A 153 14.74 7.27 0.25
C LEU A 153 13.62 7.58 1.24
N LEU A 154 12.95 6.55 1.72
CA LEU A 154 11.75 6.66 2.55
C LEU A 154 11.92 5.91 3.88
N PRO A 155 11.31 6.39 4.98
CA PRO A 155 11.38 5.72 6.27
C PRO A 155 10.69 4.36 6.22
N GLY A 156 11.09 3.42 7.09
CA GLY A 156 10.43 2.11 7.21
C GLY A 156 9.02 2.18 7.80
N PRO A 157 8.82 2.81 8.99
CA PRO A 157 7.52 2.77 9.66
C PRO A 157 6.35 3.30 8.81
N PRO A 158 5.25 2.54 8.62
CA PRO A 158 4.11 2.96 7.79
C PRO A 158 3.50 4.31 8.17
N ARG A 159 3.47 4.63 9.48
CA ARG A 159 2.96 5.92 10.00
C ARG A 159 3.78 7.13 9.53
N GLU A 160 5.03 6.90 9.10
CA GLU A 160 5.95 7.91 8.58
C GLU A 160 5.96 7.87 7.06
N LEU A 161 6.10 6.68 6.46
CA LEU A 161 6.18 6.47 5.02
C LEU A 161 4.92 6.95 4.30
N GLN A 162 3.72 6.53 4.74
CA GLN A 162 2.49 6.77 3.99
C GLN A 162 2.13 8.27 3.84
N PRO A 163 2.10 9.07 4.91
CA PRO A 163 1.82 10.51 4.77
C PRO A 163 2.93 11.23 4.01
N MET A 164 4.20 10.87 4.23
CA MET A 164 5.32 11.45 3.48
C MET A 164 5.18 11.18 1.98
N PHE A 165 4.81 9.95 1.62
CA PHE A 165 4.60 9.58 0.23
C PHE A 165 3.52 10.43 -0.42
N ARG A 166 2.34 10.51 0.20
CA ARG A 166 1.20 11.26 -0.34
C ARG A 166 1.46 12.76 -0.43
N ASN A 167 2.14 13.32 0.58
CA ASN A 167 2.32 14.77 0.67
C ASN A 167 3.51 15.27 -0.15
N PHE A 168 4.57 14.47 -0.31
CA PHE A 168 5.83 14.93 -0.90
C PHE A 168 6.30 14.11 -2.09
N VAL A 169 6.16 12.78 -2.07
CA VAL A 169 6.58 11.92 -3.20
C VAL A 169 5.58 12.04 -4.36
N ALA A 170 4.29 11.94 -4.10
CA ALA A 170 3.24 11.99 -5.12
C ALA A 170 3.28 13.27 -5.98
N PRO A 171 3.48 14.49 -5.42
CA PRO A 171 3.72 15.69 -6.22
C PRO A 171 4.96 15.60 -7.13
N VAL A 172 6.06 15.03 -6.65
CA VAL A 172 7.27 14.82 -7.45
C VAL A 172 6.99 13.85 -8.61
N LEU A 173 6.33 12.72 -8.33
CA LEU A 173 5.90 11.76 -9.34
C LEU A 173 5.02 12.41 -10.41
N GLY A 174 4.06 13.24 -10.00
CA GLY A 174 3.22 14.01 -10.92
C GLY A 174 4.03 14.87 -11.89
N ARG A 175 5.12 15.50 -11.43
CA ARG A 175 6.01 16.30 -12.28
C ARG A 175 6.84 15.43 -13.23
N ILE A 176 7.51 14.40 -12.73
CA ILE A 176 8.44 13.59 -13.54
C ILE A 176 7.72 12.63 -14.51
N THR A 177 6.43 12.35 -14.28
CA THR A 177 5.60 11.51 -15.16
C THR A 177 4.70 12.31 -16.09
N THR A 178 4.85 13.64 -16.17
CA THR A 178 4.02 14.50 -17.03
C THR A 178 3.99 13.98 -18.46
N GLY A 179 2.79 13.75 -19.00
CA GLY A 179 2.58 13.20 -20.35
C GLY A 179 2.53 11.67 -20.43
N SER A 180 2.76 10.96 -19.32
CA SER A 180 2.56 9.50 -19.26
C SER A 180 1.08 9.14 -19.44
N LYS A 181 0.81 8.10 -20.22
CA LYS A 181 -0.54 7.56 -20.38
C LYS A 181 -1.00 6.97 -19.05
N LYS A 182 -2.01 7.57 -18.43
CA LYS A 182 -2.63 7.02 -17.22
C LYS A 182 -3.49 5.81 -17.60
N ALA A 183 -3.28 4.71 -16.89
CA ALA A 183 -4.17 3.56 -16.98
C ALA A 183 -5.35 3.75 -16.02
N ALA A 184 -6.55 3.39 -16.47
CA ALA A 184 -7.68 3.19 -15.60
C ALA A 184 -7.64 1.76 -15.03
N MET A 185 -8.10 1.59 -13.79
CA MET A 185 -8.27 0.28 -13.16
C MET A 185 -9.65 0.21 -12.54
N ARG A 186 -10.31 -0.94 -12.72
CA ARG A 186 -11.56 -1.27 -12.06
C ARG A 186 -11.44 -2.64 -11.42
N THR A 187 -12.00 -2.77 -10.22
CA THR A 187 -12.00 -4.01 -9.46
C THR A 187 -13.43 -4.38 -9.10
N PHE A 188 -13.81 -5.63 -9.36
CA PHE A 188 -15.10 -6.21 -9.01
C PHE A 188 -14.88 -7.32 -7.99
N ARG A 189 -15.69 -7.31 -6.92
CA ARG A 189 -15.73 -8.38 -5.93
C ARG A 189 -16.92 -9.27 -6.21
N ILE A 190 -16.67 -10.56 -6.37
CA ILE A 190 -17.65 -11.54 -6.83
C ILE A 190 -17.83 -12.62 -5.77
N ALA A 191 -19.07 -12.83 -5.34
CA ALA A 191 -19.44 -13.88 -4.41
C ALA A 191 -20.04 -15.08 -5.15
N ASN A 192 -20.02 -16.25 -4.50
CA ASN A 192 -20.71 -17.47 -4.96
C ASN A 192 -20.30 -17.99 -6.35
N MET A 193 -19.13 -17.60 -6.84
CA MET A 193 -18.59 -18.05 -8.13
C MET A 193 -17.08 -18.28 -8.02
N GLY A 194 -16.62 -19.45 -8.47
CA GLY A 194 -15.19 -19.76 -8.56
C GLY A 194 -14.53 -19.13 -9.79
N GLU A 195 -13.21 -18.98 -9.74
CA GLU A 195 -12.40 -18.31 -10.76
C GLU A 195 -12.62 -18.87 -12.17
N SER A 196 -12.60 -20.19 -12.35
CA SER A 196 -12.78 -20.84 -13.66
C SER A 196 -14.18 -20.60 -14.27
N ILE A 197 -15.22 -20.45 -13.44
CA ILE A 197 -16.57 -20.15 -13.91
C ILE A 197 -16.64 -18.68 -14.37
N ILE A 198 -15.97 -17.79 -13.65
CA ILE A 198 -15.88 -16.37 -14.00
C ILE A 198 -15.11 -16.24 -15.32
N GLU A 199 -13.92 -16.83 -15.41
CA GLU A 199 -13.08 -16.80 -16.63
C GLU A 199 -13.85 -17.31 -17.84
N LYS A 200 -14.55 -18.45 -17.73
CA LYS A 200 -15.39 -18.98 -18.81
C LYS A 200 -16.48 -18.01 -19.28
N LYS A 201 -17.02 -17.17 -18.39
CA LYS A 201 -18.11 -16.24 -18.71
C LYS A 201 -17.63 -14.93 -19.33
N ILE A 202 -16.46 -14.42 -18.92
CA ILE A 202 -16.01 -13.06 -19.28
C ILE A 202 -14.66 -13.01 -20.00
N GLY A 203 -13.82 -14.04 -19.88
CA GLY A 203 -12.41 -14.02 -20.29
C GLY A 203 -12.22 -13.61 -21.74
N ASP A 204 -12.71 -14.43 -22.68
CA ASP A 204 -12.55 -14.17 -24.12
C ASP A 204 -13.18 -12.84 -24.55
N LEU A 205 -14.33 -12.48 -23.97
CA LEU A 205 -15.06 -11.26 -24.31
C LEU A 205 -14.29 -10.01 -23.87
N VAL A 206 -13.74 -10.01 -22.65
CA VAL A 206 -12.99 -8.88 -22.11
C VAL A 206 -11.60 -8.79 -22.74
N LEU A 207 -10.94 -9.93 -22.99
CA LEU A 207 -9.62 -9.97 -23.65
C LEU A 207 -9.68 -9.62 -25.14
N ALA A 208 -10.86 -9.70 -25.78
CA ALA A 208 -11.05 -9.17 -27.13
C ALA A 208 -10.95 -7.63 -27.21
N ILE A 209 -11.07 -6.92 -26.09
CA ILE A 209 -10.93 -5.47 -26.03
C ILE A 209 -9.43 -5.11 -26.07
N GLN A 210 -9.03 -4.34 -27.07
CA GLN A 210 -7.62 -3.97 -27.24
C GLN A 210 -7.09 -3.15 -26.06
N GLY A 211 -5.91 -3.56 -25.57
CA GLY A 211 -5.21 -2.86 -24.49
C GLY A 211 -5.79 -3.09 -23.10
N VAL A 212 -6.65 -4.10 -22.94
CA VAL A 212 -7.11 -4.56 -21.63
C VAL A 212 -6.18 -5.63 -21.08
N GLU A 213 -5.86 -5.49 -19.80
CA GLU A 213 -5.34 -6.55 -18.97
C GLU A 213 -6.44 -7.00 -18.01
N LEU A 214 -6.66 -8.31 -17.96
CA LEU A 214 -7.64 -8.96 -17.09
C LEU A 214 -6.91 -9.83 -16.08
N GLY A 215 -7.27 -9.68 -14.80
CA GLY A 215 -6.70 -10.46 -13.71
C GLY A 215 -7.77 -11.01 -12.79
N TYR A 216 -7.48 -12.17 -12.22
CA TYR A 216 -8.31 -12.84 -11.23
C TYR A 216 -7.50 -13.05 -9.95
N CYS A 217 -8.16 -12.93 -8.81
CA CYS A 217 -7.55 -13.26 -7.52
C CYS A 217 -8.62 -13.87 -6.61
N ALA A 218 -8.57 -15.18 -6.45
CA ALA A 218 -9.38 -15.91 -5.49
C ALA A 218 -8.98 -15.58 -4.05
N ARG A 219 -9.99 -15.38 -3.21
CA ARG A 219 -9.86 -15.19 -1.76
C ARG A 219 -10.92 -16.05 -1.05
N PRO A 220 -10.79 -16.30 0.26
CA PRO A 220 -11.84 -17.01 1.00
C PRO A 220 -13.20 -16.33 0.82
N GLY A 221 -14.15 -17.03 0.20
CA GLY A 221 -15.54 -16.58 0.01
C GLY A 221 -15.79 -15.66 -1.19
N GLU A 222 -14.75 -15.21 -1.91
CA GLU A 222 -14.91 -14.27 -3.02
C GLU A 222 -13.81 -14.42 -4.10
N VAL A 223 -14.09 -13.88 -5.29
CA VAL A 223 -13.09 -13.69 -6.34
C VAL A 223 -13.04 -12.21 -6.70
N GLU A 224 -11.82 -11.67 -6.73
CA GLU A 224 -11.54 -10.35 -7.28
C GLU A 224 -11.31 -10.46 -8.78
N VAL A 225 -12.07 -9.70 -9.58
CA VAL A 225 -11.81 -9.49 -11.01
C VAL A 225 -11.27 -8.09 -11.19
N ARG A 226 -10.08 -7.97 -11.78
CA ARG A 226 -9.42 -6.68 -12.03
C ARG A 226 -9.25 -6.45 -13.52
N VAL A 227 -9.66 -5.28 -13.97
CA VAL A 227 -9.48 -4.81 -15.35
C VAL A 227 -8.60 -3.57 -15.35
N ILE A 228 -7.56 -3.57 -16.18
CA ILE A 228 -6.70 -2.42 -16.37
C ILE A 228 -6.60 -2.09 -17.86
N GLY A 229 -6.67 -0.82 -18.23
CA GLY A 229 -6.56 -0.39 -19.63
C GLY A 229 -6.74 1.11 -19.79
N SER A 230 -7.09 1.58 -21.00
CA SER A 230 -7.60 2.94 -21.16
C SER A 230 -8.95 3.10 -20.46
N ALA A 231 -9.35 4.33 -20.14
CA ALA A 231 -10.67 4.59 -19.55
C ALA A 231 -11.82 4.02 -20.40
N THR A 232 -11.70 4.11 -21.73
CA THR A 232 -12.68 3.57 -22.68
C THR A 232 -12.72 2.04 -22.67
N ALA A 233 -11.55 1.38 -22.66
CA ALA A 233 -11.46 -0.06 -22.66
C ALA A 233 -11.96 -0.67 -21.33
N VAL A 234 -11.65 -0.01 -20.21
CA VAL A 234 -12.17 -0.41 -18.89
C VAL A 234 -13.69 -0.26 -18.80
N ALA A 235 -14.26 0.81 -19.36
CA ALA A 235 -15.71 1.00 -19.39
C ALA A 235 -16.41 -0.09 -20.21
N GLN A 236 -15.87 -0.45 -21.39
CA GLN A 236 -16.39 -1.55 -22.21
C GLN A 236 -16.32 -2.90 -21.48
N ALA A 237 -15.20 -3.18 -20.81
CA ALA A 237 -15.06 -4.39 -20.01
C ALA A 237 -16.04 -4.42 -18.82
N GLU A 238 -16.29 -3.27 -18.18
CA GLU A 238 -17.26 -3.16 -17.08
C GLU A 238 -18.68 -3.51 -17.54
N GLU A 239 -19.10 -3.08 -18.73
CA GLU A 239 -20.40 -3.46 -19.30
C GLU A 239 -20.54 -4.98 -19.44
N ILE A 240 -19.54 -5.62 -20.05
CA ILE A 240 -19.51 -7.09 -20.23
C ILE A 240 -19.55 -7.81 -18.89
N ILE A 241 -18.72 -7.38 -17.93
CA ILE A 241 -18.62 -8.00 -16.61
C ILE A 241 -19.96 -7.91 -15.88
N ARG A 242 -20.61 -6.74 -15.90
CA ARG A 242 -21.92 -6.54 -15.26
C ARG A 242 -23.00 -7.38 -15.93
N GLU A 243 -23.03 -7.43 -17.26
CA GLU A 243 -23.99 -8.23 -18.01
C GLU A 243 -23.86 -9.73 -17.69
N LYS A 244 -22.63 -10.27 -17.69
CA LYS A 244 -22.40 -11.72 -17.56
C LYS A 244 -22.43 -12.23 -16.11
N LEU A 245 -22.07 -11.39 -15.15
CA LEU A 245 -21.92 -11.80 -13.74
C LEU A 245 -23.05 -11.27 -12.86
N GLY A 246 -23.72 -10.17 -13.26
CA GLY A 246 -24.94 -9.68 -12.62
C GLY A 246 -24.87 -9.61 -11.10
N ASN A 247 -25.82 -10.26 -10.43
CA ASN A 247 -25.97 -10.26 -8.97
C ASN A 247 -24.83 -10.96 -8.21
N ALA A 248 -23.92 -11.66 -8.88
CA ALA A 248 -22.73 -12.20 -8.23
C ALA A 248 -21.74 -11.09 -7.84
N ILE A 249 -21.79 -9.95 -8.52
CA ILE A 249 -20.97 -8.77 -8.20
C ILE A 249 -21.61 -8.06 -7.00
N PHE A 250 -20.96 -8.12 -5.84
CA PHE A 250 -21.43 -7.38 -4.67
C PHE A 250 -20.75 -6.02 -4.51
N SER A 251 -19.57 -5.81 -5.13
CA SER A 251 -18.85 -4.54 -5.08
C SER A 251 -18.09 -4.26 -6.38
N ALA A 252 -18.09 -2.99 -6.82
CA ALA A 252 -17.29 -2.47 -7.93
C ALA A 252 -16.38 -1.30 -7.49
N SER A 253 -16.26 -1.14 -6.17
CA SER A 253 -15.61 -0.01 -5.49
C SER A 253 -14.59 -0.49 -4.45
N ASP A 254 -14.24 -1.78 -4.50
CA ASP A 254 -13.40 -2.48 -3.50
C ASP A 254 -13.97 -2.48 -2.07
N GLU A 255 -15.27 -2.24 -1.90
CA GLU A 255 -15.99 -2.40 -0.63
C GLU A 255 -16.02 -3.87 -0.18
N THR A 256 -15.90 -4.11 1.13
CA THR A 256 -16.11 -5.43 1.74
C THR A 256 -17.59 -5.81 1.74
N LEU A 257 -17.90 -7.11 1.82
CA LEU A 257 -19.28 -7.58 1.87
C LEU A 257 -20.04 -7.00 3.08
N ALA A 258 -19.39 -6.89 4.24
CA ALA A 258 -19.96 -6.27 5.43
C ALA A 258 -20.30 -4.79 5.19
N ALA A 259 -19.42 -4.03 4.53
CA ALA A 259 -19.68 -2.63 4.20
C ALA A 259 -20.87 -2.46 3.25
N VAL A 260 -20.95 -3.31 2.22
CA VAL A 260 -22.09 -3.33 1.29
C VAL A 260 -23.39 -3.65 2.03
N LEU A 261 -23.38 -4.65 2.92
CA LEU A 261 -24.55 -5.02 3.72
C LEU A 261 -25.00 -3.88 4.64
N VAL A 262 -24.09 -3.25 5.38
CA VAL A 262 -24.41 -2.10 6.25
C VAL A 262 -25.00 -0.95 5.43
N ARG A 263 -24.42 -0.64 4.28
CA ARG A 263 -24.93 0.42 3.38
C ARG A 263 -26.33 0.10 2.87
N LEU A 264 -26.58 -1.13 2.44
CA LEU A 264 -27.89 -1.54 1.92
C LEU A 264 -28.98 -1.53 2.99
N LEU A 265 -28.68 -1.99 4.21
CA LEU A 265 -29.64 -2.00 5.32
C LEU A 265 -29.89 -0.62 5.92
N SER A 266 -28.94 0.31 5.78
CA SER A 266 -29.10 1.69 6.27
C SER A 266 -30.14 2.50 5.48
N GLN A 267 -30.38 2.19 4.21
CA GLN A 267 -31.32 2.94 3.37
C GLN A 267 -32.81 2.69 3.70
N PRO A 268 -33.25 1.45 3.93
CA PRO A 268 -34.63 1.14 4.33
C PRO A 268 -34.84 1.11 5.85
N GLU A 269 -33.91 1.63 6.66
CA GLU A 269 -33.92 1.52 8.14
C GLU A 269 -34.12 0.08 8.65
N GLN A 270 -33.58 -0.90 7.93
CA GLN A 270 -33.65 -2.29 8.33
C GLN A 270 -32.57 -2.60 9.37
N THR A 271 -32.95 -3.42 10.34
CA THR A 271 -32.04 -3.89 11.39
C THR A 271 -31.63 -5.34 11.19
N LEU A 272 -30.43 -5.68 11.65
CA LEU A 272 -29.85 -7.01 11.62
C LEU A 272 -29.50 -7.44 13.05
N ALA A 273 -29.86 -8.68 13.40
CA ALA A 273 -29.32 -9.38 14.55
C ALA A 273 -28.67 -10.69 14.09
N LEU A 274 -27.64 -11.14 14.81
CA LEU A 274 -26.93 -12.38 14.52
C LEU A 274 -27.02 -13.37 15.69
N ALA A 275 -27.06 -14.66 15.36
CA ALA A 275 -26.87 -15.77 16.28
C ALA A 275 -25.77 -16.68 15.73
N GLU A 276 -24.68 -16.80 16.47
CA GLU A 276 -23.44 -17.45 16.03
C GLU A 276 -23.12 -18.68 16.88
N SER A 277 -22.67 -19.74 16.21
CA SER A 277 -22.04 -20.91 16.85
C SER A 277 -20.59 -21.01 16.39
N CYS A 278 -20.31 -21.74 15.31
CA CYS A 278 -18.95 -22.03 14.84
C CYS A 278 -18.09 -20.79 14.56
N THR A 279 -18.71 -19.67 14.20
CA THR A 279 -18.00 -18.40 13.93
C THR A 279 -17.58 -17.67 15.21
N GLY A 280 -18.14 -18.01 16.36
CA GLY A 280 -17.68 -17.50 17.67
C GLY A 280 -17.76 -15.99 17.86
N GLY A 281 -18.56 -15.27 17.07
CA GLY A 281 -18.62 -13.80 17.06
C GLY A 281 -17.89 -13.15 15.87
N PHE A 282 -17.25 -13.94 15.01
CA PHE A 282 -16.52 -13.42 13.85
C PHE A 282 -17.43 -12.65 12.88
N LEU A 283 -18.69 -13.06 12.68
CA LEU A 283 -19.60 -12.31 11.80
C LEU A 283 -19.99 -10.97 12.42
N ALA A 284 -20.29 -10.94 13.73
CA ALA A 284 -20.55 -9.70 14.45
C ALA A 284 -19.34 -8.75 14.40
N ASP A 285 -18.12 -9.26 14.57
CA ASP A 285 -16.88 -8.47 14.44
C ASP A 285 -16.75 -7.84 13.04
N GLN A 286 -16.93 -8.63 11.98
CA GLN A 286 -16.85 -8.13 10.59
C GLN A 286 -17.83 -6.98 10.32
N ILE A 287 -19.05 -7.07 10.86
CA ILE A 287 -20.09 -6.05 10.67
C ILE A 287 -19.78 -4.80 11.51
N THR A 288 -19.44 -4.98 12.78
CA THR A 288 -19.20 -3.87 13.71
C THR A 288 -17.93 -3.08 13.41
N ASN A 289 -16.97 -3.68 12.70
CA ASN A 289 -15.78 -2.98 12.17
C ASN A 289 -16.09 -2.01 11.01
N VAL A 290 -17.32 -2.01 10.48
CA VAL A 290 -17.76 -1.02 9.49
C VAL A 290 -18.26 0.25 10.18
N PRO A 291 -17.69 1.43 9.90
CA PRO A 291 -18.19 2.69 10.43
C PRO A 291 -19.68 2.90 10.14
N GLY A 292 -20.46 3.23 11.17
CA GLY A 292 -21.91 3.42 11.08
C GLY A 292 -22.75 2.15 11.24
N ALA A 293 -22.14 0.98 11.45
CA ALA A 293 -22.85 -0.29 11.65
C ALA A 293 -23.87 -0.28 12.80
N SER A 294 -23.70 0.57 13.82
CA SER A 294 -24.67 0.70 14.93
C SER A 294 -26.07 1.15 14.52
N LYS A 295 -26.24 1.71 13.32
CA LYS A 295 -27.56 2.05 12.76
C LYS A 295 -28.34 0.82 12.30
N VAL A 296 -27.66 -0.28 11.99
CA VAL A 296 -28.26 -1.49 11.42
C VAL A 296 -28.10 -2.70 12.33
N PHE A 297 -26.95 -2.86 12.98
CA PHE A 297 -26.65 -4.05 13.79
C PHE A 297 -27.10 -3.85 15.23
N VAL A 298 -28.20 -4.50 15.60
CA VAL A 298 -28.86 -4.31 16.91
C VAL A 298 -28.36 -5.26 17.98
N ALA A 299 -28.00 -6.50 17.64
CA ALA A 299 -27.55 -7.50 18.60
C ALA A 299 -26.79 -8.66 17.94
N GLY A 300 -25.83 -9.23 18.67
CA GLY A 300 -25.16 -10.48 18.32
C GLY A 300 -25.18 -11.44 19.50
N TYR A 301 -25.58 -12.69 19.28
CA TYR A 301 -25.61 -13.76 20.29
C TYR A 301 -24.62 -14.84 19.91
N VAL A 302 -23.60 -15.11 20.73
CA VAL A 302 -22.72 -16.26 20.54
C VAL A 302 -23.23 -17.42 21.40
N THR A 303 -24.06 -18.29 20.82
CA THR A 303 -24.67 -19.44 21.49
C THR A 303 -23.99 -20.73 21.06
N TYR A 304 -22.77 -20.97 21.57
CA TYR A 304 -21.94 -22.10 21.12
C TYR A 304 -22.47 -23.47 21.58
N SER A 305 -23.01 -23.54 22.80
CA SER A 305 -23.52 -24.79 23.39
C SER A 305 -24.98 -25.04 23.02
N ASN A 306 -25.39 -26.32 22.97
CA ASN A 306 -26.81 -26.68 22.77
C ASN A 306 -27.71 -26.10 23.84
N GLN A 307 -27.23 -26.02 25.09
CA GLN A 307 -27.98 -25.42 26.20
C GLN A 307 -28.28 -23.94 25.94
N GLU A 308 -27.29 -23.16 25.47
CA GLU A 308 -27.49 -21.74 25.18
C GLU A 308 -28.34 -21.50 23.92
N LYS A 309 -28.24 -22.37 22.90
CA LYS A 309 -29.14 -22.32 21.73
C LYS A 309 -30.60 -22.49 22.14
N ILE A 310 -30.89 -23.46 23.02
CA ILE A 310 -32.25 -23.74 23.49
C ILE A 310 -32.72 -22.61 24.42
N ARG A 311 -31.91 -22.23 25.42
CA ARG A 311 -32.28 -21.27 26.46
C ARG A 311 -32.45 -19.85 25.92
N THR A 312 -31.53 -19.40 25.08
CA THR A 312 -31.44 -17.99 24.67
C THR A 312 -32.18 -17.71 23.38
N LEU A 313 -32.19 -18.68 22.44
CA LEU A 313 -32.77 -18.50 21.11
C LEU A 313 -34.00 -19.37 20.83
N GLY A 314 -34.35 -20.28 21.75
CA GLY A 314 -35.50 -21.18 21.56
C GLY A 314 -35.30 -22.24 20.47
N VAL A 315 -34.05 -22.59 20.14
CA VAL A 315 -33.75 -23.64 19.15
C VAL A 315 -34.31 -24.98 19.64
N SER A 316 -34.98 -25.74 18.76
CA SER A 316 -35.53 -27.05 19.10
C SER A 316 -34.43 -28.07 19.42
N ARG A 317 -34.75 -29.04 20.28
CA ARG A 317 -33.89 -30.21 20.54
C ARG A 317 -33.75 -31.10 19.32
#